data_AF-A0A545TSC2-F1
#
_entry.id   AF-A0A545TSC2-F1
#
_cell.length_a   1.000
_cell.length_b   1.000
_cell.length_c   1.000
_cell.angle_alpha   90.00
_cell.angle_beta   90.00
_cell.angle_gamma   90.00
#
_symmetry.space_group_name_H-M   'P 1'
#
loop_
_entity.id
_entity.type
_entity.pdbx_description
1 polymer ?
#
loop_
_entity_poly.entity_id
_entity_poly.type
_entity_poly.pdbx_seq_one_letter_code
_entity_poly.pdbx_strand_id
1 'polypeptide(L)'
;MIGSIGIRELRDLSSQLPEKAAAGESFFLTKNGTALYYAIPVDQALMDHGSRLAIALNLYKNEALTMGQAAKLAELSIEEFMIEAGKAGIAVIDYDDDVPDSDITVWEQIRM
;
A
#
# COMPACT_ATOMS: atom_id res chain seq x y z
N MET A 1 9.08 -2.81 -0.92
CA MET A 1 8.99 -3.85 -1.99
C MET A 1 8.35 -5.11 -1.43
N ILE A 2 7.23 -5.56 -2.01
CA ILE A 2 6.53 -6.79 -1.59
C ILE A 2 7.29 -8.03 -2.10
N GLY A 3 7.56 -8.96 -1.19
CA GLY A 3 8.22 -10.23 -1.51
C GLY A 3 7.27 -11.30 -2.05
N SER A 4 7.84 -12.42 -2.50
CA SER A 4 7.10 -13.62 -2.89
C SER A 4 7.68 -14.86 -2.21
N ILE A 5 6.80 -15.75 -1.76
CA ILE A 5 7.15 -17.04 -1.15
C ILE A 5 6.64 -18.16 -2.07
N GLY A 6 7.46 -19.17 -2.32
CA GLY A 6 7.03 -20.33 -3.10
C GLY A 6 6.12 -21.26 -2.30
N ILE A 7 5.18 -21.96 -2.95
CA ILE A 7 4.26 -22.90 -2.28
C ILE A 7 4.98 -24.01 -1.49
N ARG A 8 6.20 -24.38 -1.91
CA ARG A 8 7.04 -25.35 -1.19
C ARG A 8 7.66 -24.74 0.07
N GLU A 9 8.14 -23.50 -0.05
CA GLU A 9 8.75 -22.72 1.03
C GLU A 9 7.74 -22.34 2.13
N LEU A 10 6.47 -22.16 1.77
CA LEU A 10 5.39 -21.92 2.73
C LEU A 10 5.30 -22.99 3.82
N ARG A 11 5.61 -24.25 3.49
CA ARG A 11 5.61 -25.35 4.47
C ARG A 11 6.61 -25.07 5.59
N ASP A 12 7.80 -24.62 5.21
CA ASP A 12 8.93 -24.41 6.11
C ASP A 12 8.80 -23.08 6.87
N LEU A 13 8.13 -22.07 6.27
CA LEU A 13 7.88 -20.76 6.87
C LEU A 13 6.54 -20.65 7.62
N SER A 14 5.71 -21.70 7.61
CA SER A 14 4.36 -21.68 8.21
C SER A 14 4.36 -21.29 9.68
N SER A 15 5.39 -21.67 10.43
CA SER A 15 5.56 -21.32 11.85
C SER A 15 5.89 -19.85 12.10
N GLN A 16 6.41 -19.14 11.08
CA GLN A 16 6.77 -17.73 11.15
C GLN A 16 5.63 -16.80 10.70
N LEU A 17 4.56 -17.34 10.10
CA LEU A 17 3.42 -16.55 9.62
C LEU A 17 2.79 -15.65 10.69
N PRO A 18 2.62 -16.08 11.96
CA PRO A 18 2.08 -15.19 13.00
C PRO A 18 2.96 -13.97 13.26
N GLU A 19 4.29 -14.16 13.29
CA GLU A 19 5.26 -13.08 13.50
C GLU A 19 5.25 -12.12 12.31
N LYS A 20 5.26 -12.66 11.09
CA LYS A 20 5.16 -11.87 9.85
C LYS A 20 3.87 -11.05 9.79
N ALA A 21 2.75 -11.64 10.16
CA ALA A 21 1.47 -10.94 10.22
C ALA A 21 1.48 -9.82 11.26
N ALA A 22 2.05 -10.07 12.45
CA ALA A 22 2.21 -9.05 13.49
C ALA A 22 3.14 -7.90 13.05
N ALA A 23 4.12 -8.19 12.20
CA ALA A 23 5.00 -7.18 11.59
C ALA A 23 4.37 -6.42 10.41
N GLY A 24 3.13 -6.76 10.02
CA GLY A 24 2.46 -6.12 8.89
C GLY A 24 3.01 -6.56 7.51
N GLU A 25 3.74 -7.68 7.45
CA GLU A 25 4.31 -8.17 6.20
C GLU A 25 3.25 -8.77 5.26
N SER A 26 3.19 -8.23 4.05
CA SER A 26 2.41 -8.79 2.94
C SER A 26 3.33 -9.46 1.92
N PHE A 27 2.87 -10.55 1.31
CA PHE A 27 3.64 -11.26 0.28
C PHE A 27 2.74 -12.01 -0.71
N PHE A 28 3.28 -12.30 -1.89
CA PHE A 28 2.64 -13.20 -2.85
C PHE A 28 3.01 -14.65 -2.58
N LEU A 29 2.03 -15.53 -2.49
CA LEU A 29 2.25 -16.98 -2.54
C LEU A 29 2.27 -17.42 -4.00
N THR A 30 3.36 -18.03 -4.44
CA THR A 30 3.57 -18.37 -5.85
C THR A 30 3.74 -19.87 -6.08
N LYS A 31 3.42 -20.32 -7.28
CA LYS A 31 3.78 -21.66 -7.78
C LYS A 31 4.37 -21.51 -9.17
N ASN A 32 5.62 -21.95 -9.34
CA ASN A 32 6.36 -21.84 -10.59
C ASN A 32 6.39 -20.41 -11.15
N GLY A 33 6.55 -19.41 -10.27
CA GLY A 33 6.58 -17.98 -10.65
C GLY A 33 5.20 -17.33 -10.81
N THR A 34 4.12 -18.10 -10.85
CA THR A 34 2.76 -17.56 -10.95
C THR A 34 2.19 -17.27 -9.55
N ALA A 35 1.71 -16.05 -9.32
CA ALA A 35 1.00 -15.69 -8.10
C ALA A 35 -0.33 -16.47 -7.98
N LEU A 36 -0.55 -17.09 -6.82
CA LEU A 36 -1.75 -17.85 -6.48
C LEU A 36 -2.60 -17.12 -5.45
N TYR A 37 -1.95 -16.58 -4.42
CA TYR A 37 -2.58 -15.83 -3.34
C TYR A 37 -1.75 -14.59 -3.02
N TYR A 38 -2.42 -13.60 -2.47
CA TYR A 38 -1.79 -12.46 -1.83
C TYR A 38 -2.12 -12.51 -0.34
N ALA A 39 -1.10 -12.69 0.48
CA ALA A 39 -1.23 -12.65 1.93
C ALA A 39 -1.17 -11.20 2.36
N ILE A 40 -2.26 -10.75 2.99
CA ILE A 40 -2.36 -9.45 3.65
C ILE A 40 -2.65 -9.71 5.13
N PRO A 41 -1.90 -9.08 6.07
CA PRO A 41 -2.20 -9.20 7.49
C PRO A 41 -3.57 -8.59 7.79
N VAL A 42 -4.23 -9.16 8.79
CA VAL A 42 -5.50 -8.63 9.25
C VAL A 42 -5.21 -7.41 10.12
N ASP A 43 -5.58 -6.24 9.61
CA ASP A 43 -5.47 -4.95 10.30
C ASP A 43 -6.79 -4.18 10.27
N GLN A 44 -6.79 -2.99 10.87
CA GLN A 44 -7.98 -2.15 10.94
C GLN A 44 -8.44 -1.69 9.54
N ALA A 45 -7.50 -1.42 8.63
CA ALA A 45 -7.82 -1.00 7.27
C ALA A 45 -8.57 -2.11 6.49
N LEU A 46 -8.16 -3.37 6.66
CA LEU A 46 -8.84 -4.52 6.09
C LEU A 46 -10.27 -4.67 6.63
N MET A 47 -10.47 -4.40 7.92
CA MET A 47 -11.77 -4.52 8.58
C MET A 47 -12.72 -3.38 8.18
N ASP A 48 -12.22 -2.16 8.11
CA ASP A 48 -13.03 -0.97 7.87
C ASP A 48 -13.41 -0.81 6.40
N HIS A 49 -12.52 -1.21 5.48
CA HIS A 49 -12.68 -0.93 4.06
C HIS A 49 -12.89 -2.18 3.19
N GLY A 50 -12.80 -3.37 3.79
CA GLY A 50 -12.84 -4.63 3.07
C GLY A 50 -11.56 -4.90 2.26
N SER A 51 -11.49 -6.11 1.70
CA SER A 51 -10.26 -6.63 1.06
C SER A 51 -9.78 -5.79 -0.10
N ARG A 52 -10.68 -5.24 -0.91
CA ARG A 52 -10.30 -4.58 -2.16
C ARG A 52 -9.48 -3.31 -1.94
N LEU A 53 -9.98 -2.40 -1.11
CA LEU A 53 -9.28 -1.15 -0.82
C LEU A 53 -8.02 -1.43 0.01
N ALA A 54 -8.09 -2.33 0.99
CA ALA A 54 -6.93 -2.70 1.80
C ALA A 54 -5.79 -3.29 0.96
N ILE A 55 -6.09 -4.15 -0.02
CA ILE A 55 -5.09 -4.68 -0.96
C ILE A 55 -4.52 -3.55 -1.83
N ALA A 56 -5.36 -2.68 -2.38
CA ALA A 56 -4.89 -1.57 -3.22
C ALA A 56 -3.96 -0.61 -2.43
N LEU A 57 -4.33 -0.25 -1.22
CA LEU A 57 -3.52 0.56 -0.31
C LEU A 57 -2.20 -0.11 0.03
N ASN A 58 -2.21 -1.42 0.36
CA ASN A 58 -0.99 -2.14 0.70
C ASN A 58 -0.04 -2.25 -0.50
N LEU A 59 -0.56 -2.54 -1.69
CA LEU A 59 0.24 -2.62 -2.91
C LEU A 59 0.80 -1.25 -3.31
N TYR A 60 0.03 -0.17 -3.16
CA TYR A 60 0.48 1.20 -3.41
C TYR A 60 1.58 1.62 -2.43
N LYS A 61 1.35 1.44 -1.12
CA LYS A 61 2.32 1.74 -0.05
C LYS A 61 3.67 1.06 -0.28
N ASN A 62 3.66 -0.12 -0.88
CA ASN A 62 4.86 -0.90 -1.15
C ASN A 62 5.43 -0.69 -2.56
N GLU A 63 4.96 0.32 -3.29
CA GLU A 63 5.37 0.70 -4.65
C GLU A 63 5.16 -0.41 -5.70
N ALA A 64 4.31 -1.40 -5.40
CA ALA A 64 3.98 -2.48 -6.33
C ALA A 64 2.97 -2.02 -7.39
N LEU A 65 2.17 -0.99 -7.08
CA LEU A 65 1.25 -0.33 -7.99
C LEU A 65 1.48 1.18 -7.97
N THR A 66 1.34 1.82 -9.12
CA THR A 66 1.18 3.27 -9.21
C THR A 66 -0.17 3.71 -8.64
N MET A 67 -0.31 4.99 -8.31
CA MET A 67 -1.58 5.58 -7.83
C MET A 67 -2.78 5.21 -8.72
N GLY A 68 -2.64 5.39 -10.04
CA GLY A 68 -3.71 5.08 -10.99
C GLY A 68 -4.07 3.59 -11.07
N GLN A 69 -3.07 2.71 -10.94
CA GLN A 69 -3.33 1.26 -10.89
C GLN A 69 -4.01 0.84 -9.59
N ALA A 70 -3.62 1.43 -8.46
CA ALA A 70 -4.22 1.17 -7.16
C ALA A 70 -5.66 1.69 -7.09
N ALA A 71 -5.92 2.92 -7.56
CA ALA A 71 -7.27 3.48 -7.69
C ALA A 71 -8.17 2.58 -8.56
N LYS A 72 -7.65 2.13 -9.72
CA LYS A 72 -8.36 1.19 -10.59
C LYS A 72 -8.65 -0.15 -9.90
N LEU A 73 -7.70 -0.69 -9.13
CA LEU A 73 -7.90 -1.92 -8.37
C LEU A 73 -8.98 -1.75 -7.29
N ALA A 74 -9.02 -0.59 -6.64
CA ALA A 74 -10.02 -0.23 -5.64
C ALA A 74 -11.41 0.11 -6.22
N GLU A 75 -11.55 0.22 -7.55
CA GLU A 75 -12.74 0.77 -8.23
C GLU A 75 -13.10 2.19 -7.78
N LEU A 76 -12.07 3.00 -7.54
CA LEU A 76 -12.18 4.40 -7.18
C LEU A 76 -11.60 5.29 -8.29
N SER A 77 -12.05 6.53 -8.34
CA SER A 77 -11.28 7.57 -9.03
C SER A 77 -9.93 7.77 -8.33
N ILE A 78 -8.99 8.41 -9.03
CA ILE A 78 -7.67 8.73 -8.45
C ILE A 78 -7.85 9.62 -7.21
N GLU A 79 -8.74 10.62 -7.27
CA GLU A 79 -9.04 11.55 -6.18
C GLU A 79 -9.59 10.85 -4.93
N GLU A 80 -10.56 9.95 -5.11
CA GLU A 80 -11.11 9.16 -4.01
C GLU A 80 -10.05 8.24 -3.40
N PHE A 81 -9.22 7.59 -4.22
CA PHE A 81 -8.15 6.74 -3.71
C PHE A 81 -7.07 7.55 -2.97
N MET A 82 -6.74 8.77 -3.44
CA MET A 82 -5.83 9.68 -2.73
C MET A 82 -6.35 10.04 -1.33
N ILE A 83 -7.65 10.26 -1.18
CA ILE A 83 -8.29 10.53 0.13
C ILE A 83 -8.14 9.30 1.04
N GLU A 84 -8.42 8.11 0.53
CA GLU A 84 -8.30 6.86 1.32
C GLU A 84 -6.85 6.55 1.69
N ALA A 85 -5.89 6.79 0.79
CA ALA A 85 -4.46 6.69 1.07
C ALA A 85 -4.03 7.66 2.19
N GLY A 86 -4.52 8.91 2.14
CA GLY A 86 -4.27 9.90 3.17
C GLY A 86 -4.83 9.49 4.54
N LYS A 87 -6.06 8.96 4.59
CA LYS A 87 -6.65 8.41 5.84
C LYS A 87 -5.83 7.25 6.40
N ALA A 88 -5.26 6.43 5.53
CA ALA A 88 -4.38 5.31 5.90
C ALA A 88 -2.94 5.74 6.24
N GLY A 89 -2.63 7.05 6.21
CA GLY A 89 -1.29 7.56 6.50
C GLY A 89 -0.25 7.21 5.44
N ILE A 90 -0.67 6.89 4.22
CA ILE A 90 0.21 6.59 3.10
C ILE A 90 0.47 7.89 2.33
N ALA A 91 1.73 8.21 2.09
CA ALA A 91 2.11 9.39 1.32
C ALA A 91 1.53 9.33 -0.09
N VAL A 92 0.94 10.44 -0.54
CA VAL A 92 0.17 10.54 -1.79
C VAL A 92 0.92 11.40 -2.82
N ILE A 93 1.75 12.32 -2.33
CA ILE A 93 2.61 13.21 -3.11
C ILE A 93 4.02 12.96 -2.62
N ASP A 94 4.86 12.46 -3.52
CA ASP A 94 6.30 12.39 -3.30
C ASP A 94 6.87 13.74 -3.76
N TYR A 95 7.01 14.68 -2.83
CA TYR A 95 7.80 15.87 -3.10
C TYR A 95 9.25 15.40 -3.09
N ASP A 96 9.90 15.44 -4.24
CA ASP A 96 11.36 15.33 -4.28
C ASP A 96 11.91 16.38 -3.29
N ASP A 97 12.87 16.01 -2.44
CA ASP A 97 13.44 16.88 -1.38
C ASP A 97 14.08 18.19 -1.94
N ASP A 98 14.03 18.38 -3.25
CA ASP A 98 14.48 19.54 -4.00
C ASP A 98 13.41 20.64 -4.17
N VAL A 99 12.26 20.54 -3.49
CA VAL A 99 11.33 21.68 -3.36
C VAL A 99 11.92 22.66 -2.35
N PRO A 100 12.42 23.83 -2.78
CA PRO A 100 12.91 24.82 -1.84
C PRO A 100 11.74 25.31 -0.97
N ASP A 101 11.98 25.51 0.32
CA ASP A 101 11.03 26.06 1.31
C ASP A 101 10.33 27.37 0.87
N SER A 102 10.75 27.98 -0.24
CA SER A 102 10.14 29.18 -0.80
C SER A 102 8.69 29.01 -1.26
N ASP A 103 8.23 27.80 -1.61
CA ASP A 103 6.87 27.60 -2.16
C ASP A 103 5.76 27.65 -1.11
N ILE A 104 6.09 27.55 0.18
CA ILE A 104 5.12 27.70 1.28
C ILE A 104 4.82 29.18 1.56
N THR A 105 5.59 30.12 1.00
CA THR A 105 5.47 31.57 1.23
C THR A 105 4.32 32.24 0.46
N VAL A 106 3.70 31.55 -0.51
CA VAL A 106 2.61 32.13 -1.31
C VAL A 106 1.37 32.45 -0.47
N TRP A 107 1.15 31.72 0.63
CA TRP A 107 -0.02 31.92 1.50
C TRP A 107 0.03 33.20 2.33
N GLU A 108 1.22 33.76 2.61
CA GLU A 108 1.35 35.03 3.35
C GLU A 108 1.02 36.25 2.49
N GLN A 109 1.09 36.15 1.16
CA GLN A 109 0.76 37.25 0.24
C GLN A 109 -0.72 37.37 -0.12
N ILE A 110 -1.52 36.32 0.12
CA ILE A 110 -2.98 36.35 -0.14
C ILE A 110 -3.76 36.88 1.07
N ARG A 111 -3.11 37.01 2.24
CA ARG A 111 -3.68 37.68 3.41
C ARG A 111 -3.32 39.17 3.38
N MET A 112 -3.78 39.89 2.36
CA MET A 112 -3.86 41.35 2.35
C MET A 112 -5.30 41.80 2.18
#